data_AF-A0A7M5XL40-F1
#
_entry.id   AF-A0A7M5XL40-F1
#
_cell.length_a   1.000
_cell.length_b   1.000
_cell.length_c   1.000
_cell.angle_alpha   90.00
_cell.angle_beta   90.00
_cell.angle_gamma   90.00
#
_symmetry.space_group_name_H-M   'P 1'
#
loop_
_entity.id
_entity.type
_entity.pdbx_description
1 polymer ?
#
loop_
_entity_poly.entity_id
_entity_poly.type
_entity_poly.pdbx_seq_one_letter_code
_entity_poly.pdbx_strand_id
1 'polypeptide(L)'
;ANMSIVDDAEYKNALHSCWSIETDFAKWFPDEIAEWIQYQSTILGVAQPYLSIPLLVAVSYCSHQCSVTAGANHTEPLILYGLVVGRSGTNKSAALHKILDIVKSIEVSESHTFESGTMEGLLVAMRENEESILAVYDEFSSFYDSLDKGTAGKCEKSRFLTLYNGKPWSKKTKTNGTMEIDSPRYNMLAFTQPSYAVQFAKTNTSDGFYQRFLLSVPKERFVKFNDKRECLNNKKELLDLESVIKRIYEAAETKWSWSLLMRPTGFMNSYTMK
;
A
#
# COMPACT_ATOMS: atom_id res chain seq x y z
N ALA A 1 0.29 19.85 -20.59
CA ALA A 1 1.42 20.80 -20.48
C ALA A 1 2.62 20.16 -21.15
N ASN A 2 3.32 20.89 -22.03
CA ASN A 2 4.51 20.38 -22.70
C ASN A 2 5.56 19.96 -21.66
N MET A 3 6.01 18.71 -21.79
CA MET A 3 7.00 18.05 -20.97
C MET A 3 8.28 18.90 -20.93
N SER A 4 8.50 19.65 -19.85
CA SER A 4 9.88 20.04 -19.52
C SER A 4 10.57 18.75 -19.11
N ILE A 5 11.26 18.13 -20.06
CA ILE A 5 12.10 16.96 -19.83
C ILE A 5 12.98 17.32 -18.62
N VAL A 6 12.79 16.63 -17.50
CA VAL A 6 13.72 16.73 -16.38
C VAL A 6 15.08 16.38 -16.97
N ASP A 7 16.07 17.26 -16.83
CA ASP A 7 17.41 17.02 -17.36
C ASP A 7 17.90 15.64 -16.88
N ASP A 8 18.44 14.83 -17.78
CA ASP A 8 18.82 13.44 -17.48
C ASP A 8 19.85 13.37 -16.34
N ALA A 9 20.70 14.40 -16.23
CA ALA A 9 21.64 14.55 -15.11
C ALA A 9 20.91 14.89 -13.79
N GLU A 10 19.97 15.84 -13.81
CA GLU A 10 19.13 16.17 -12.64
C GLU A 10 18.35 14.95 -12.15
N TYR A 11 17.75 14.19 -13.08
CA TYR A 11 17.01 12.96 -12.80
C TYR A 11 17.90 11.88 -12.16
N LYS A 12 19.09 11.63 -12.73
CA LYS A 12 20.04 10.66 -12.18
C LYS A 12 20.51 11.07 -10.78
N ASN A 13 20.82 12.35 -10.57
CA ASN A 13 21.24 12.86 -9.27
C ASN A 13 20.13 12.73 -8.22
N ALA A 14 18.88 13.00 -8.59
CA ALA A 14 17.72 12.80 -7.72
C ALA A 14 17.53 11.32 -7.34
N LEU A 15 17.62 10.41 -8.31
CA LEU A 15 17.58 8.96 -8.05
C LEU A 15 18.70 8.51 -7.11
N HIS A 16 19.93 8.95 -7.35
CA HIS A 16 21.06 8.66 -6.46
C HIS A 16 20.82 9.16 -5.03
N SER A 17 20.22 10.34 -4.89
CA SER A 17 19.86 10.91 -3.59
C SER A 17 18.74 10.10 -2.90
N CYS A 18 17.79 9.55 -3.65
CA CYS A 18 16.80 8.63 -3.08
C CYS A 18 17.44 7.32 -2.62
N TRP A 19 18.41 6.78 -3.37
CA TRP A 19 19.11 5.55 -3.01
C TRP A 19 20.02 5.69 -1.79
N SER A 20 20.39 6.91 -1.41
CA SER A 20 21.12 7.16 -0.16
C SER A 20 20.20 7.25 1.06
N ILE A 21 18.87 7.23 0.88
CA ILE A 21 17.93 7.10 1.99
C ILE A 21 17.93 5.62 2.42
N GLU A 22 18.85 5.28 3.31
CA GLU A 22 18.87 3.95 3.92
C GLU A 22 17.63 3.75 4.77
N THR A 23 16.80 2.79 4.35
CA THR A 23 15.66 2.32 5.15
C THR A 23 15.91 0.86 5.47
N ASP A 24 16.08 0.56 6.75
CA ASP A 24 16.28 -0.82 7.22
C ASP A 24 14.91 -1.51 7.35
N PHE A 25 14.37 -1.94 6.20
CA PHE A 25 13.05 -2.57 6.14
C PHE A 25 12.98 -3.86 6.97
N ALA A 26 14.10 -4.53 7.24
CA ALA A 26 14.11 -5.70 8.11
C ALA A 26 13.65 -5.35 9.53
N LYS A 27 13.96 -4.14 10.02
CA LYS A 27 13.51 -3.67 11.35
C LYS A 27 12.03 -3.31 11.43
N TRP A 28 11.33 -3.24 10.29
CA TRP A 28 9.90 -2.92 10.27
C TRP A 28 9.04 -4.14 10.58
N PHE A 29 9.59 -5.34 10.46
CA PHE A 29 8.88 -6.59 10.63
C PHE A 29 9.56 -7.47 11.68
N PRO A 30 8.81 -8.41 12.29
CA PRO A 30 9.40 -9.54 12.98
C PRO A 30 10.42 -10.28 12.10
N ASP A 31 11.44 -10.87 12.71
CA ASP A 31 12.56 -11.53 12.02
C ASP A 31 12.07 -12.57 11.01
N GLU A 32 11.04 -13.35 11.35
CA GLU A 32 10.49 -14.39 10.48
C GLU A 32 9.87 -13.82 9.20
N ILE A 33 9.22 -12.66 9.30
CA ILE A 33 8.65 -11.95 8.13
C ILE A 33 9.77 -11.28 7.33
N ALA A 34 10.77 -10.68 8.00
CA ALA A 34 11.92 -10.09 7.33
C ALA A 34 12.72 -11.14 6.53
N GLU A 35 12.87 -12.34 7.09
CA GLU A 35 13.48 -13.49 6.43
C GLU A 35 12.65 -13.96 5.22
N TRP A 36 11.33 -14.03 5.36
CA TRP A 36 10.43 -14.33 4.24
C TRP A 36 10.59 -13.31 3.10
N ILE A 37 10.60 -12.01 3.42
CA ILE A 37 10.80 -10.92 2.44
C ILE A 37 12.16 -11.06 1.75
N GLN A 38 13.23 -11.30 2.51
CA GLN A 38 14.56 -11.46 1.95
C GLN A 38 14.64 -12.68 1.03
N TYR A 39 14.04 -13.82 1.43
CA TYR A 39 13.95 -15.01 0.60
C TYR A 39 13.22 -14.72 -0.72
N GLN A 40 11.99 -14.21 -0.64
CA GLN A 40 11.17 -13.92 -1.83
C GLN A 40 11.83 -12.88 -2.74
N SER A 41 12.46 -11.84 -2.17
CA SER A 41 13.18 -10.82 -2.94
C SER A 41 14.35 -11.42 -3.73
N THR A 42 15.04 -12.40 -3.15
CA THR A 42 16.15 -13.11 -3.78
C THR A 42 15.65 -14.01 -4.92
N ILE A 43 14.60 -14.79 -4.68
CA ILE A 43 14.00 -15.69 -5.69
C ILE A 43 13.46 -14.89 -6.89
N LEU A 44 12.70 -13.83 -6.62
CA LEU A 44 12.12 -12.98 -7.66
C LEU A 44 13.16 -12.09 -8.33
N GLY A 45 14.30 -11.84 -7.68
CA GLY A 45 15.32 -10.93 -8.18
C GLY A 45 14.89 -9.46 -8.12
N VAL A 46 14.28 -9.06 -7.00
CA VAL A 46 13.71 -7.72 -6.79
C VAL A 46 14.28 -7.09 -5.53
N ALA A 47 14.15 -5.77 -5.41
CA ALA A 47 14.45 -5.09 -4.15
C ALA A 47 13.40 -5.43 -3.08
N GLN A 48 13.81 -5.55 -1.81
CA GLN A 48 12.89 -5.86 -0.71
C GLN A 48 11.65 -4.93 -0.64
N PRO A 49 11.75 -3.62 -0.96
CA PRO A 49 10.58 -2.73 -0.91
C PRO A 49 9.48 -3.04 -1.91
N TYR A 50 9.77 -3.82 -2.95
CA TYR A 50 8.75 -4.32 -3.86
C TYR A 50 7.86 -5.38 -3.21
N LEU A 51 8.22 -5.88 -2.02
CA LEU A 51 7.43 -6.82 -1.23
C LEU A 51 7.01 -6.22 0.11
N SER A 52 7.90 -5.50 0.81
CA SER A 52 7.59 -4.97 2.14
C SER A 52 6.52 -3.88 2.14
N ILE A 53 6.54 -2.96 1.18
CA ILE A 53 5.51 -1.90 1.08
C ILE A 53 4.14 -2.51 0.73
N PRO A 54 4.00 -3.35 -0.31
CA PRO A 54 2.76 -4.09 -0.56
C PRO A 54 2.26 -4.86 0.66
N LEU A 55 3.16 -5.54 1.38
CA LEU A 55 2.79 -6.33 2.55
C LEU A 55 2.19 -5.45 3.66
N LEU A 56 2.77 -4.28 3.94
CA LEU A 56 2.19 -3.34 4.92
C LEU A 56 0.80 -2.85 4.50
N VAL A 57 0.62 -2.51 3.23
CA VAL A 57 -0.69 -2.09 2.70
C VAL A 57 -1.69 -3.24 2.78
N ALA A 58 -1.28 -4.47 2.46
CA ALA A 58 -2.11 -5.66 2.59
C ALA A 58 -2.53 -5.93 4.04
N VAL A 59 -1.60 -5.80 5.01
CA VAL A 59 -1.92 -5.92 6.44
C VAL A 59 -2.92 -4.85 6.88
N SER A 60 -2.74 -3.61 6.44
CA SER A 60 -3.66 -2.50 6.72
C SER A 60 -5.07 -2.79 6.17
N TYR A 61 -5.13 -3.30 4.94
CA TYR A 61 -6.37 -3.73 4.31
C TYR A 61 -7.04 -4.90 5.05
N CYS A 62 -6.31 -5.95 5.38
CA CYS A 62 -6.84 -7.10 6.13
C CYS A 62 -7.21 -6.77 7.58
N SER A 63 -6.79 -5.61 8.09
CA SER A 63 -7.12 -5.13 9.43
C SER A 63 -8.27 -4.12 9.40
N HIS A 64 -9.23 -4.28 8.49
CA HIS A 64 -10.21 -3.24 8.12
C HIS A 64 -11.07 -2.72 9.28
N GLN A 65 -11.44 -3.56 10.24
CA GLN A 65 -12.21 -3.10 11.41
C GLN A 65 -11.34 -2.63 12.59
N CYS A 66 -10.01 -2.66 12.44
CA CYS A 66 -9.09 -2.24 13.48
C CYS A 66 -8.80 -0.74 13.41
N SER A 67 -8.30 -0.21 14.52
CA SER A 67 -7.77 1.15 14.62
C SER A 67 -6.57 1.12 15.56
N VAL A 68 -5.63 2.02 15.34
CA VAL A 68 -4.44 2.16 16.19
C VAL A 68 -4.59 3.39 17.06
N THR A 69 -4.40 3.21 18.36
CA THR A 69 -4.30 4.32 19.30
C THR A 69 -2.83 4.72 19.47
N ALA A 70 -2.50 5.94 19.05
CA ALA A 70 -1.21 6.56 19.27
C ALA A 70 -1.27 7.48 20.51
N GLY A 71 -0.50 7.14 21.55
CA GLY A 71 -0.53 7.89 22.81
C GLY A 71 -1.85 7.70 23.56
N ALA A 72 -2.30 8.73 24.29
CA ALA A 72 -3.47 8.61 25.16
C ALA A 72 -4.81 8.83 24.46
N ASN A 73 -4.87 9.72 23.45
CA ASN A 73 -6.13 10.29 22.97
C ASN A 73 -6.26 10.33 21.43
N HIS A 74 -5.31 9.75 20.69
CA HIS A 74 -5.34 9.79 19.23
C HIS A 74 -5.57 8.40 18.68
N THR A 75 -6.68 8.19 17.99
CA THR A 75 -7.00 6.92 17.34
C THR A 75 -7.15 7.16 15.85
N GLU A 76 -6.45 6.36 15.06
CA GLU A 76 -6.54 6.41 13.60
C GLU A 76 -6.95 5.05 13.03
N PRO A 77 -7.74 5.06 11.96
CA PRO A 77 -7.99 3.83 11.20
C PRO A 77 -6.70 3.36 10.52
N LEU A 78 -6.60 2.04 10.29
CA LEU A 78 -5.51 1.49 9.50
C LEU A 78 -5.79 1.72 8.01
N ILE A 79 -5.20 2.79 7.48
CA ILE A 79 -5.31 3.18 6.07
C ILE A 79 -3.92 3.56 5.57
N LEU A 80 -3.43 2.81 4.58
CA LEU A 80 -2.11 3.04 4.00
C LEU A 80 -2.19 3.18 2.48
N TYR A 81 -1.50 4.20 1.97
CA TYR A 81 -1.22 4.36 0.54
C TYR A 81 0.25 4.04 0.31
N GLY A 82 0.57 2.97 -0.42
CA GLY A 82 1.94 2.61 -0.79
C GLY A 82 2.24 3.02 -2.23
N LEU A 83 3.40 3.64 -2.45
CA LEU A 83 3.90 3.94 -3.80
C LEU A 83 5.31 3.38 -3.97
N VAL A 84 5.45 2.34 -4.79
CA VAL A 84 6.73 1.70 -5.10
C VAL A 84 7.19 2.13 -6.48
N VAL A 85 8.40 2.67 -6.53
CA VAL A 85 8.97 3.23 -7.76
C VAL A 85 10.07 2.34 -8.28
N GLY A 86 10.02 2.01 -9.57
CA GLY A 86 11.12 1.34 -10.22
C GLY A 86 11.00 1.25 -11.73
N ARG A 87 12.13 1.06 -12.41
CA ARG A 87 12.15 1.09 -13.88
C ARG A 87 11.41 -0.11 -14.48
N SER A 88 11.03 0.02 -15.75
CA SER A 88 10.48 -1.11 -16.50
C SER A 88 11.47 -2.28 -16.54
N GLY A 89 10.96 -3.51 -16.54
CA GLY A 89 11.79 -4.73 -16.54
C GLY A 89 12.39 -5.13 -15.18
N THR A 90 12.09 -4.42 -14.08
CA THR A 90 12.58 -4.76 -12.73
C THR A 90 11.73 -5.79 -11.98
N ASN A 91 10.85 -6.53 -12.68
CA ASN A 91 9.99 -7.56 -12.12
C ASN A 91 9.02 -7.09 -11.00
N LYS A 92 8.66 -5.79 -11.04
CA LYS A 92 7.69 -5.14 -10.13
C LYS A 92 6.36 -5.88 -10.05
N SER A 93 5.74 -6.15 -11.20
CA SER A 93 4.45 -6.81 -11.29
C SER A 93 4.47 -8.21 -10.66
N ALA A 94 5.55 -8.98 -10.83
CA ALA A 94 5.66 -10.30 -10.18
C ALA A 94 5.74 -10.20 -8.67
N ALA A 95 6.45 -9.20 -8.13
CA ALA A 95 6.49 -8.95 -6.69
C ALA A 95 5.14 -8.47 -6.15
N LEU A 96 4.45 -7.61 -6.90
CA LEU A 96 3.09 -7.19 -6.59
C LEU A 96 2.12 -8.39 -6.55
N HIS A 97 2.07 -9.20 -7.62
CA HIS A 97 1.23 -10.38 -7.68
C HIS A 97 1.52 -11.37 -6.57
N LYS A 98 2.79 -11.53 -6.15
CA LYS A 98 3.14 -12.41 -5.03
C LYS A 98 2.39 -12.06 -3.74
N ILE A 99 2.12 -10.77 -3.51
CA ILE A 99 1.37 -10.29 -2.34
C ILE A 99 -0.13 -10.30 -2.60
N LEU A 100 -0.58 -9.94 -3.81
CA LEU A 100 -1.99 -10.02 -4.17
C LEU A 100 -2.53 -11.45 -4.14
N ASP A 101 -1.74 -12.44 -4.52
CA ASP A 101 -2.14 -13.85 -4.46
C ASP A 101 -2.44 -14.29 -3.03
N ILE A 102 -1.69 -13.76 -2.05
CA ILE A 102 -1.95 -13.98 -0.61
C ILE A 102 -3.25 -13.29 -0.19
N VAL A 103 -3.48 -12.05 -0.62
CA VAL A 103 -4.72 -11.34 -0.29
C VAL A 103 -5.94 -12.05 -0.89
N LYS A 104 -5.86 -12.44 -2.17
CA LYS A 104 -6.93 -13.13 -2.89
C LYS A 104 -7.27 -14.51 -2.33
N SER A 105 -6.32 -15.20 -1.70
CA SER A 105 -6.61 -16.50 -1.07
C SER A 105 -7.34 -16.37 0.26
N ILE A 106 -7.38 -15.16 0.83
CA ILE A 106 -8.05 -14.84 2.10
C ILE A 106 -9.46 -14.29 1.85
N GLU A 107 -9.67 -13.59 0.75
CA GLU A 107 -10.98 -13.06 0.36
C GLU A 107 -12.01 -14.19 0.20
N VAL A 108 -13.13 -14.09 0.93
CA VAL A 108 -14.21 -15.09 0.94
C VAL A 108 -15.29 -14.77 -0.11
N SER A 109 -15.35 -13.52 -0.61
CA SER A 109 -16.31 -12.98 -1.59
C SER A 109 -15.63 -12.39 -2.84
N GLU A 110 -16.41 -11.80 -3.77
CA GLU A 110 -15.89 -11.19 -5.00
C GLU A 110 -14.73 -10.21 -4.75
N SER A 111 -13.75 -10.20 -5.67
CA SER A 111 -12.46 -9.49 -5.55
C SER A 111 -12.57 -8.10 -4.90
N HIS A 112 -11.97 -7.94 -3.71
CA HIS A 112 -11.87 -6.65 -3.02
C HIS A 112 -10.76 -5.75 -3.60
N THR A 113 -10.15 -6.19 -4.70
CA THR A 113 -9.18 -5.41 -5.46
C THR A 113 -9.88 -4.50 -6.48
N PHE A 114 -9.62 -3.19 -6.40
CA PHE A 114 -10.11 -2.19 -7.37
C PHE A 114 -8.97 -1.68 -8.26
N GLU A 115 -8.94 -2.12 -9.52
CA GLU A 115 -7.86 -1.75 -10.45
C GLU A 115 -8.11 -0.43 -11.18
N SER A 116 -9.35 -0.15 -11.58
CA SER A 116 -9.75 1.13 -12.16
C SER A 116 -11.26 1.26 -12.28
N GLY A 117 -11.79 2.47 -12.23
CA GLY A 117 -13.23 2.71 -12.39
C GLY A 117 -13.64 4.13 -12.00
N THR A 118 -14.94 4.40 -12.07
CA THR A 118 -15.47 5.72 -11.66
C THR A 118 -15.58 5.80 -10.14
N MET A 119 -15.65 7.02 -9.58
CA MET A 119 -15.95 7.21 -8.16
C MET A 119 -17.30 6.62 -7.74
N GLU A 120 -18.24 6.41 -8.66
CA GLU A 120 -19.49 5.71 -8.33
C GLU A 120 -19.26 4.21 -8.21
N GLY A 121 -18.50 3.62 -9.13
CA GLY A 121 -18.09 2.22 -9.05
C GLY A 121 -17.28 1.94 -7.79
N LEU A 122 -16.38 2.86 -7.41
CA LEU A 122 -15.63 2.74 -6.16
C LEU A 122 -16.56 2.73 -4.93
N LEU A 123 -17.57 3.61 -4.89
CA LEU A 123 -18.52 3.63 -3.79
C LEU A 123 -19.36 2.34 -3.71
N VAL A 124 -19.79 1.81 -4.85
CA VAL A 124 -20.51 0.53 -4.92
C VAL A 124 -19.62 -0.60 -4.40
N ALA A 125 -18.41 -0.72 -4.94
CA ALA A 125 -17.47 -1.75 -4.54
C ALA A 125 -17.12 -1.67 -3.04
N MET A 126 -16.94 -0.46 -2.49
CA MET A 126 -16.72 -0.33 -1.04
C MET A 126 -17.93 -0.78 -0.24
N ARG A 127 -19.17 -0.47 -0.67
CA ARG A 127 -20.38 -0.92 0.05
C ARG A 127 -20.56 -2.44 0.04
N GLU A 128 -20.19 -3.08 -1.05
CA GLU A 128 -20.26 -4.54 -1.19
C GLU A 128 -19.20 -5.25 -0.33
N ASN A 129 -18.13 -4.55 0.04
CA ASN A 129 -16.94 -5.11 0.70
C ASN A 129 -16.71 -4.52 2.11
N GLU A 130 -17.77 -4.39 2.90
CA GLU A 130 -17.71 -3.88 4.29
C GLU A 130 -17.02 -2.52 4.44
N GLU A 131 -17.20 -1.64 3.46
CA GLU A 131 -16.55 -0.32 3.38
C GLU A 131 -15.02 -0.36 3.28
N SER A 132 -14.44 -1.53 3.03
CA SER A 132 -13.01 -1.78 2.89
C SER A 132 -12.64 -2.21 1.48
N ILE A 133 -11.56 -1.66 0.94
CA ILE A 133 -11.10 -2.02 -0.40
C ILE A 133 -9.60 -1.84 -0.52
N LEU A 134 -8.98 -2.69 -1.34
CA LEU A 134 -7.59 -2.57 -1.73
C LEU A 134 -7.54 -2.10 -3.19
N ALA A 135 -7.25 -0.82 -3.43
CA ALA A 135 -7.05 -0.33 -4.77
C ALA A 135 -5.62 -0.63 -5.23
N VAL A 136 -5.47 -1.29 -6.38
CA VAL A 136 -4.17 -1.73 -6.89
C VAL A 136 -3.90 -1.15 -8.26
N TYR A 137 -2.78 -0.47 -8.40
CA TYR A 137 -2.34 0.15 -9.65
C TYR A 137 -0.94 -0.34 -10.00
N ASP A 138 -0.81 -1.34 -10.90
CA ASP A 138 0.50 -1.80 -11.36
C ASP A 138 1.23 -0.71 -12.19
N GLU A 139 0.46 0.18 -12.81
CA GLU A 139 0.96 1.37 -13.51
C GLU A 139 0.15 2.61 -13.09
N PHE A 140 0.63 3.27 -12.04
CA PHE A 140 0.00 4.42 -11.39
C PHE A 140 -0.26 5.62 -12.32
N SER A 141 0.48 5.74 -13.42
CA SER A 141 0.32 6.88 -14.35
C SER A 141 -1.12 6.97 -14.88
N SER A 142 -1.77 5.85 -15.15
CA SER A 142 -3.18 5.79 -15.58
C SER A 142 -4.15 6.39 -14.55
N PHE A 143 -3.96 6.08 -13.27
CA PHE A 143 -4.72 6.66 -12.17
C PHE A 143 -4.42 8.15 -12.02
N TYR A 144 -3.15 8.53 -12.05
CA TYR A 144 -2.74 9.91 -11.91
C TYR A 144 -3.30 10.81 -13.02
N ASP A 145 -3.26 10.36 -14.27
CA ASP A 145 -3.82 11.08 -15.42
C ASP A 145 -5.33 11.27 -15.29
N SER A 146 -6.03 10.36 -14.60
CA SER A 146 -7.45 10.52 -14.29
C SER A 146 -7.70 11.69 -13.31
N LEU A 147 -6.79 11.90 -12.36
CA LEU A 147 -6.86 12.95 -11.34
C LEU A 147 -6.46 14.34 -11.84
N ASP A 148 -5.84 14.47 -13.01
CA ASP A 148 -5.37 15.76 -13.54
C ASP A 148 -6.38 16.44 -14.50
N LYS A 149 -7.62 15.93 -14.56
CA LYS A 149 -8.69 16.42 -15.45
C LYS A 149 -9.39 17.71 -14.95
N GLY A 150 -8.61 18.71 -14.55
CA GLY A 150 -9.12 20.04 -14.14
C GLY A 150 -9.96 20.01 -12.85
N THR A 151 -11.10 20.71 -12.83
CA THR A 151 -11.93 20.86 -11.62
C THR A 151 -12.48 19.53 -11.10
N ALA A 152 -12.81 18.59 -11.99
CA ALA A 152 -13.24 17.25 -11.61
C ALA A 152 -12.12 16.51 -10.86
N GLY A 153 -10.89 16.56 -11.39
CA GLY A 153 -9.73 15.97 -10.75
C GLY A 153 -9.40 16.54 -9.37
N LYS A 154 -9.56 17.87 -9.16
CA LYS A 154 -9.41 18.49 -7.83
C LYS A 154 -10.41 17.93 -6.81
N CYS A 155 -11.66 17.70 -7.24
CA CYS A 155 -12.70 17.11 -6.39
C CYS A 155 -12.35 15.66 -6.02
N GLU A 156 -11.84 14.87 -6.97
CA GLU A 156 -11.40 13.50 -6.76
C GLU A 156 -10.21 13.41 -5.81
N LYS A 157 -9.18 14.24 -5.97
CA LYS A 157 -8.06 14.33 -5.01
C LYS A 157 -8.53 14.64 -3.60
N SER A 158 -9.41 15.63 -3.44
CA SER A 158 -10.02 15.96 -2.15
C SER A 158 -10.80 14.77 -1.56
N ARG A 159 -11.43 13.94 -2.41
CA ARG A 159 -12.08 12.71 -1.98
C ARG A 159 -11.07 11.67 -1.48
N PHE A 160 -9.98 11.41 -2.21
CA PHE A 160 -8.95 10.46 -1.74
C PHE A 160 -8.26 10.93 -0.46
N LEU A 161 -8.11 12.24 -0.26
CA LEU A 161 -7.66 12.81 1.03
C LEU A 161 -8.69 12.57 2.15
N THR A 162 -9.98 12.64 1.85
CA THR A 162 -11.06 12.36 2.81
C THR A 162 -11.08 10.88 3.18
N LEU A 163 -10.96 9.99 2.18
CA LEU A 163 -10.89 8.54 2.36
C LEU A 163 -9.66 8.11 3.17
N TYR A 164 -8.51 8.75 2.95
CA TYR A 164 -7.30 8.50 3.73
C TYR A 164 -7.51 8.72 5.24
N ASN A 165 -8.37 9.68 5.60
CA ASN A 165 -8.71 9.95 7.00
C ASN A 165 -9.85 9.05 7.53
N GLY A 166 -10.36 8.12 6.74
CA GLY A 166 -11.48 7.25 7.09
C GLY A 166 -12.80 8.00 7.35
N LYS A 167 -12.99 9.17 6.74
CA LYS A 167 -14.19 9.99 6.95
C LYS A 167 -15.36 9.52 6.08
N PRO A 168 -16.62 9.64 6.55
CA PRO A 168 -17.81 9.24 5.81
C PRO A 168 -17.88 9.80 4.40
N TRP A 169 -18.47 9.03 3.50
CA TRP A 169 -18.70 9.43 2.11
C TRP A 169 -20.12 9.09 1.67
N SER A 170 -20.88 10.14 1.34
CA SER A 170 -22.18 10.04 0.69
C SER A 170 -22.16 10.60 -0.73
N LYS A 171 -22.87 9.95 -1.65
CA LYS A 171 -23.11 10.42 -3.02
C LYS A 171 -24.51 10.04 -3.50
N LYS A 172 -25.22 11.01 -4.08
CA LYS A 172 -26.46 10.76 -4.81
C LYS A 172 -26.15 10.20 -6.19
N THR A 173 -26.69 9.02 -6.48
CA THR A 173 -26.60 8.38 -7.79
C THR A 173 -27.95 8.39 -8.49
N LYS A 174 -27.91 8.35 -9.83
CA LYS A 174 -29.14 8.32 -10.63
C LYS A 174 -29.88 6.99 -10.50
N THR A 175 -29.15 5.90 -10.28
CA THR A 175 -29.67 4.53 -10.31
C THR A 175 -29.96 3.96 -8.93
N ASN A 176 -29.06 4.16 -7.95
CA ASN A 176 -29.11 3.52 -6.64
C ASN A 176 -29.53 4.47 -5.51
N GLY A 177 -30.04 5.65 -5.84
CA GLY A 177 -30.38 6.69 -4.87
C GLY A 177 -29.16 7.25 -4.14
N THR A 178 -29.35 7.70 -2.90
CA THR A 178 -28.24 8.16 -2.04
C THR A 178 -27.51 6.95 -1.49
N MET A 179 -26.25 6.80 -1.87
CA MET A 179 -25.35 5.79 -1.32
C MET A 179 -24.42 6.45 -0.30
N GLU A 180 -24.19 5.78 0.82
CA GLU A 180 -23.37 6.27 1.92
C GLU A 180 -22.54 5.14 2.51
N ILE A 181 -21.33 5.49 2.95
CA ILE A 181 -20.43 4.68 3.76
C ILE A 181 -19.95 5.54 4.94
N ASP A 182 -19.88 4.94 6.13
CA ASP A 182 -19.66 5.67 7.38
C ASP A 182 -18.18 5.66 7.80
N SER A 183 -17.50 4.53 7.65
CA SER A 183 -16.14 4.30 8.13
C SER A 183 -15.24 3.67 7.05
N PRO A 184 -15.03 4.35 5.92
CA PRO A 184 -14.26 3.79 4.81
C PRO A 184 -12.84 3.37 5.19
N ARG A 185 -12.39 2.27 4.59
CA ARG A 185 -11.03 1.72 4.66
C ARG A 185 -10.48 1.53 3.25
N TYR A 186 -10.21 2.66 2.60
CA TYR A 186 -9.62 2.65 1.26
C TYR A 186 -8.11 2.52 1.38
N ASN A 187 -7.56 1.34 1.11
CA ASN A 187 -6.11 1.14 1.05
C ASN A 187 -5.64 1.21 -0.42
N MET A 188 -4.47 1.78 -0.66
CA MET A 188 -3.96 1.94 -2.02
C MET A 188 -2.57 1.35 -2.15
N LEU A 189 -2.36 0.54 -3.18
CA LEU A 189 -1.05 0.07 -3.58
C LEU A 189 -0.77 0.46 -5.02
N ALA A 190 0.29 1.21 -5.24
CA ALA A 190 0.65 1.70 -6.55
C ALA A 190 2.12 1.37 -6.87
N PHE A 191 2.35 0.89 -8.09
CA PHE A 191 3.66 0.78 -8.70
C PHE A 191 3.77 1.79 -9.83
N THR A 192 4.94 2.39 -9.98
CA THR A 192 5.18 3.34 -11.05
C THR A 192 6.64 3.42 -11.47
N GLN A 193 6.89 4.18 -12.52
CA GLN A 193 8.23 4.47 -13.02
C GLN A 193 8.73 5.79 -12.42
N PRO A 194 10.06 5.99 -12.30
CA PRO A 194 10.55 7.14 -11.55
C PRO A 194 10.22 8.50 -12.19
N SER A 195 10.11 8.60 -13.51
CA SER A 195 9.66 9.83 -14.19
C SER A 195 8.26 10.26 -13.72
N TYR A 196 7.31 9.32 -13.67
CA TYR A 196 5.96 9.57 -13.20
C TYR A 196 5.91 9.87 -11.71
N ALA A 197 6.72 9.19 -10.88
CA ALA A 197 6.81 9.49 -9.46
C ALA A 197 7.31 10.93 -9.20
N VAL A 198 8.32 11.39 -9.94
CA VAL A 198 8.84 12.76 -9.84
C VAL A 198 7.78 13.76 -10.28
N GLN A 199 7.08 13.50 -11.37
CA GLN A 199 5.98 14.36 -11.84
C GLN A 199 4.86 14.43 -10.79
N PHE A 200 4.45 13.28 -10.26
CA PHE A 200 3.45 13.18 -9.20
C PHE A 200 3.86 13.99 -7.97
N ALA A 201 5.11 13.84 -7.51
CA ALA A 201 5.64 14.62 -6.39
C ALA A 201 5.60 16.13 -6.68
N LYS A 202 6.15 16.57 -7.81
CA LYS A 202 6.22 18.00 -8.19
C LYS A 202 4.83 18.65 -8.23
N THR A 203 3.85 17.98 -8.81
CA THR A 203 2.49 18.54 -8.97
C THR A 203 1.65 18.54 -7.69
N ASN A 204 1.93 17.65 -6.73
CA ASN A 204 1.12 17.45 -5.53
C ASN A 204 1.88 17.80 -4.23
N THR A 205 2.90 18.66 -4.33
CA THR A 205 3.65 19.13 -3.14
C THR A 205 2.82 20.03 -2.23
N SER A 206 1.88 20.80 -2.77
CA SER A 206 1.13 21.83 -2.04
C SER A 206 -0.25 21.40 -1.53
N ASP A 207 -0.79 20.25 -2.00
CA ASP A 207 -2.15 19.81 -1.70
C ASP A 207 -2.25 18.72 -0.63
N GLY A 208 -1.12 18.21 -0.15
CA GLY A 208 -1.07 17.19 0.90
C GLY A 208 -1.30 15.76 0.40
N PHE A 209 -1.59 15.55 -0.89
CA PHE A 209 -1.93 14.24 -1.43
C PHE A 209 -0.72 13.33 -1.55
N TYR A 210 0.38 13.84 -2.11
CA TYR A 210 1.64 13.10 -2.21
C TYR A 210 2.17 12.67 -0.82
N GLN A 211 2.00 13.52 0.19
CA GLN A 211 2.44 13.26 1.57
C GLN A 211 1.70 12.10 2.25
N ARG A 212 0.64 11.55 1.65
CA ARG A 212 -0.08 10.37 2.17
C ARG A 212 0.56 9.04 1.78
N PHE A 213 1.44 9.06 0.80
CA PHE A 213 2.06 7.85 0.28
C PHE A 213 3.30 7.46 1.09
N LEU A 214 3.33 6.21 1.54
CA LEU A 214 4.54 5.51 1.92
C LEU A 214 5.33 5.20 0.64
N LEU A 215 6.19 6.14 0.27
CA LEU A 215 7.00 6.09 -0.93
C LEU A 215 8.26 5.25 -0.73
N SER A 216 8.57 4.39 -1.69
CA SER A 216 9.88 3.73 -1.79
C SER A 216 10.44 3.80 -3.21
N VAL A 217 11.70 4.24 -3.31
CA VAL A 217 12.47 4.29 -4.55
C VAL A 217 13.73 3.44 -4.36
N PRO A 218 13.63 2.11 -4.28
CA PRO A 218 14.78 1.27 -4.00
C PRO A 218 15.78 1.29 -5.16
N LYS A 219 17.04 1.03 -4.81
CA LYS A 219 18.07 0.71 -5.81
C LYS A 219 17.72 -0.62 -6.48
N GLU A 220 17.92 -0.68 -7.78
CA GLU A 220 17.69 -1.89 -8.56
C GLU A 220 18.60 -3.03 -8.07
N ARG A 221 18.00 -4.21 -7.89
CA ARG A 221 18.70 -5.41 -7.46
C ARG A 221 18.71 -6.42 -8.59
N PHE A 222 19.90 -6.77 -9.05
CA PHE A 222 20.11 -7.90 -9.94
C PHE A 222 20.63 -9.07 -9.11
N VAL A 223 19.86 -10.15 -9.02
CA VAL A 223 20.28 -11.36 -8.29
C VAL A 223 20.87 -12.35 -9.27
N LYS A 224 22.09 -12.83 -8.98
CA LYS A 224 22.78 -13.79 -9.84
C LYS A 224 22.11 -15.16 -9.76
N PHE A 225 22.24 -15.96 -10.82
CA PHE A 225 21.69 -17.31 -10.87
C PHE A 225 22.18 -18.20 -9.70
N ASN A 226 23.46 -18.10 -9.35
CA ASN A 226 24.04 -18.88 -8.24
C ASN A 226 23.41 -18.52 -6.89
N ASP A 227 23.21 -17.23 -6.62
CA ASP A 227 22.57 -16.75 -5.39
C ASP A 227 21.13 -17.28 -5.28
N LYS A 228 20.38 -17.28 -6.41
CA LYS A 228 19.03 -17.88 -6.45
C LYS A 228 19.08 -19.38 -6.17
N ARG A 229 20.03 -20.11 -6.79
CA ARG A 229 20.18 -21.55 -6.62
C ARG A 229 20.56 -21.91 -5.18
N GLU A 230 21.45 -21.14 -4.56
CA GLU A 230 21.84 -21.32 -3.17
C GLU A 230 20.65 -21.07 -2.23
N CYS A 231 19.90 -20.00 -2.47
CA CYS A 231 18.68 -19.68 -1.72
C CYS A 231 17.65 -20.83 -1.79
N LEU A 232 17.41 -21.40 -2.99
CA LEU A 232 16.51 -22.54 -3.17
C LEU A 232 17.02 -23.83 -2.51
N ASN A 233 18.33 -24.05 -2.52
CA ASN A 233 18.93 -25.25 -1.94
C ASN A 233 19.00 -25.20 -0.42
N ASN A 234 19.07 -24.00 0.17
CA ASN A 234 18.97 -23.81 1.60
C ASN A 234 17.51 -24.03 2.03
N LYS A 235 17.18 -25.29 2.36
CA LYS A 235 15.86 -25.70 2.85
C LYS A 235 15.58 -25.08 4.22
N LYS A 236 15.27 -23.79 4.23
CA LYS A 236 14.76 -23.07 5.38
C LYS A 236 13.25 -23.20 5.38
N GLU A 237 12.70 -23.67 6.49
CA GLU A 237 11.26 -23.59 6.70
C GLU A 237 10.92 -22.11 6.90
N LEU A 238 10.15 -21.56 5.96
CA LEU A 238 9.74 -20.17 6.00
C LEU A 238 8.39 -20.08 6.70
N LEU A 239 8.15 -18.93 7.33
CA LEU A 239 6.84 -18.58 7.86
C LEU A 239 5.77 -18.75 6.76
N ASP A 240 4.68 -19.43 7.11
CA ASP A 240 3.47 -19.44 6.30
C ASP A 240 2.77 -18.08 6.43
N LEU A 241 3.21 -17.13 5.60
CA LEU A 241 2.71 -15.77 5.60
C LEU A 241 1.21 -15.72 5.27
N GLU A 242 0.71 -16.64 4.44
CA GLU A 242 -0.71 -16.70 4.09
C GLU A 242 -1.56 -17.00 5.32
N SER A 243 -1.19 -18.02 6.09
CA SER A 243 -1.85 -18.32 7.37
C SER A 243 -1.77 -17.16 8.36
N VAL A 244 -0.68 -16.40 8.38
CA VAL A 244 -0.55 -15.22 9.25
C VAL A 244 -1.52 -14.11 8.84
N ILE A 245 -1.55 -13.73 7.56
CA ILE A 245 -2.46 -12.68 7.08
C ILE A 245 -3.92 -13.12 7.23
N LYS A 246 -4.22 -14.40 6.99
CA LYS A 246 -5.57 -14.95 7.21
C LYS A 246 -6.02 -14.79 8.67
N ARG A 247 -5.15 -15.11 9.62
CA ARG A 247 -5.44 -14.90 11.05
C ARG A 247 -5.65 -13.43 11.40
N ILE A 248 -4.92 -12.50 10.77
CA ILE A 248 -5.14 -11.06 10.95
C ILE A 248 -6.54 -10.67 10.45
N TYR A 249 -6.93 -11.16 9.27
CA TYR A 249 -8.25 -10.91 8.69
C TYR A 249 -9.39 -11.44 9.58
N GLU A 250 -9.31 -12.71 9.99
CA GLU A 250 -10.30 -13.33 10.90
C GLU A 250 -10.36 -12.61 12.27
N ALA A 251 -9.21 -12.16 12.79
CA ALA A 251 -9.16 -11.39 14.02
C ALA A 251 -9.74 -9.98 13.87
N ALA A 252 -9.76 -9.42 12.65
CA ALA A 252 -10.39 -8.13 12.36
C ALA A 252 -11.92 -8.25 12.19
N GLU A 253 -12.43 -9.38 11.72
CA GLU A 253 -13.90 -9.63 11.69
C GLU A 253 -14.50 -9.70 13.09
N THR A 254 -13.71 -10.15 14.06
CA THR A 254 -14.08 -10.09 15.46
C THR A 254 -13.79 -8.68 15.99
N LYS A 255 -14.74 -8.03 16.67
CA LYS A 255 -14.55 -6.66 17.19
C LYS A 255 -13.53 -6.64 18.34
N TRP A 256 -12.24 -6.61 18.04
CA TRP A 256 -11.18 -6.42 19.03
C TRP A 256 -10.71 -4.97 19.04
N SER A 257 -10.69 -4.32 20.21
CA SER A 257 -10.00 -3.04 20.37
C SER A 257 -8.56 -3.27 20.81
N TRP A 258 -7.60 -3.05 19.91
CA TRP A 258 -6.19 -3.10 20.21
C TRP A 258 -5.69 -1.72 20.64
N SER A 259 -5.21 -1.60 21.87
CA SER A 259 -4.58 -0.37 22.38
C SER A 259 -3.08 -0.59 22.52
N LEU A 260 -2.28 0.07 21.68
CA LEU A 260 -0.83 0.06 21.80
C LEU A 260 -0.39 1.30 22.59
N LEU A 261 -0.14 1.14 23.89
CA LEU A 261 0.35 2.24 24.72
C LEU A 261 1.85 2.47 24.44
N MET A 262 2.13 3.38 23.51
CA MET A 262 3.49 3.84 23.24
C MET A 262 4.02 4.62 24.47
N ARG A 263 4.89 4.00 25.27
CA ARG A 263 5.70 4.72 26.27
C ARG A 263 7.08 5.04 25.68
N PRO A 264 7.77 6.11 26.15
CA PRO A 264 9.08 6.53 25.63
C PRO A 264 10.20 5.46 25.71
N THR A 265 9.98 4.34 26.40
CA THR A 265 11.02 3.33 26.68
C THR A 265 10.67 1.89 26.25
N GLY A 266 9.63 1.69 25.43
CA GLY A 266 9.35 0.37 24.82
C GLY A 266 7.87 0.00 24.68
N PHE A 267 7.62 -1.10 23.97
CA PHE A 267 6.29 -1.65 23.72
C PHE A 267 5.77 -2.43 24.94
N MET A 268 4.53 -2.17 25.36
CA MET A 268 3.81 -3.03 26.29
C MET A 268 2.43 -3.33 25.69
N ASN A 269 2.16 -4.61 25.42
CA ASN A 269 0.86 -5.04 24.92
C ASN A 269 -0.12 -5.08 26.10
N SER A 270 -1.20 -4.30 26.05
CA SER A 270 -2.33 -4.43 26.96
C SER A 270 -3.57 -4.83 26.17
N TYR A 271 -4.15 -5.96 26.55
CA TYR A 271 -5.32 -6.56 25.93
C TYR A 271 -6.57 -6.22 26.75
N THR A 272 -7.61 -5.69 26.11
CA THR A 272 -8.91 -5.51 26.77
C THR A 272 -10.00 -6.06 25.85
N MET A 273 -10.67 -7.14 26.26
CA MET A 273 -11.92 -7.56 25.62
C MET A 273 -13.03 -6.58 25.99
N LYS A 274 -13.84 -6.19 25.01
CA LYS A 274 -15.15 -5.57 25.26
C LYS A 274 -16.24 -6.61 25.09
#